data_AF-A0A412TXK8-F1
#
_entry.id   AF-A0A412TXK8-F1
#
_cell.length_a   1.000
_cell.length_b   1.000
_cell.length_c   1.000
_cell.angle_alpha   90.00
_cell.angle_beta   90.00
_cell.angle_gamma   90.00
#
_symmetry.space_group_name_H-M   'P 1'
#
loop_
_entity.id
_entity.type
_entity.pdbx_description
1 polymer ?
#
loop_
_entity_poly.entity_id
_entity_poly.type
_entity_poly.pdbx_seq_one_letter_code
_entity_poly.pdbx_strand_id
1 'polypeptide(L)'
;MAIWATDQYLQFDLSYKDTGYSVYYDYRNHKGYKSKQYSRGNVLMPGRFLTTTSDAFVSYVTAYDFIHQPEGCIDVDRPLWRDLRERTMEDDNPILLLYYVRK
;
A
#
# COMPACT_ATOMS: atom_id res chain seq x y z
N MET A 1 -14.85 -3.83 6.72
CA MET A 1 -14.20 -2.56 7.08
C MET A 1 -13.12 -2.88 8.09
N ALA A 2 -11.90 -2.47 7.83
CA ALA A 2 -10.79 -2.70 8.74
C ALA A 2 -10.08 -1.37 9.00
N ILE A 3 -9.76 -1.14 10.27
CA ILE A 3 -9.24 0.12 10.81
C ILE A 3 -7.99 -0.27 11.61
N TRP A 4 -6.91 0.45 11.38
CA TRP A 4 -5.62 0.22 12.00
C TRP A 4 -5.06 1.51 12.52
N ALA A 5 -4.60 1.48 13.76
CA ALA A 5 -4.00 2.62 14.42
C ALA A 5 -2.60 2.24 14.93
N THR A 6 -1.71 3.20 14.88
CA THR A 6 -0.45 3.25 15.61
C THR A 6 -0.51 4.46 16.54
N ASP A 7 0.52 4.69 17.35
CA ASP A 7 0.60 5.91 18.17
C ASP A 7 0.67 7.19 17.33
N GLN A 8 1.00 7.08 16.04
CA GLN A 8 1.28 8.22 15.15
C GLN A 8 0.29 8.36 14.00
N TYR A 9 -0.38 7.28 13.63
CA TYR A 9 -1.16 7.21 12.38
C TYR A 9 -2.43 6.37 12.53
N LEU A 10 -3.47 6.78 11.81
CA LEU A 10 -4.67 5.96 11.53
C LEU A 10 -4.68 5.59 10.05
N GLN A 11 -4.96 4.33 9.73
CA GLN A 11 -5.28 3.87 8.39
C GLN A 11 -6.60 3.12 8.41
N PHE A 12 -7.46 3.33 7.42
CA PHE A 12 -8.64 2.50 7.22
C PHE A 12 -9.05 2.47 5.76
N ASP A 13 -9.73 1.38 5.39
CA ASP A 13 -10.26 1.20 4.05
C ASP A 13 -11.76 1.53 4.01
N LEU A 14 -12.14 2.34 3.02
CA LEU A 14 -13.50 2.82 2.77
C LEU A 14 -13.92 2.44 1.36
N SER A 15 -15.10 1.84 1.22
CA SER A 15 -15.74 1.65 -0.10
C SER A 15 -16.86 2.67 -0.28
N TYR A 16 -16.86 3.38 -1.40
CA TYR A 16 -17.91 4.32 -1.77
C TYR A 16 -18.23 4.23 -3.26
N LYS A 17 -19.51 4.02 -3.60
CA LYS A 17 -19.98 3.87 -4.99
C LYS A 17 -19.11 2.89 -5.80
N ASP A 18 -18.95 1.68 -5.28
CA ASP A 18 -18.16 0.58 -5.88
C ASP A 18 -16.66 0.88 -6.06
N THR A 19 -16.17 1.97 -5.48
CA THR A 19 -14.76 2.33 -5.50
C THR A 19 -14.17 2.21 -4.09
N GLY A 20 -13.13 1.40 -3.95
CA GLY A 20 -12.33 1.32 -2.73
C GLY A 20 -11.38 2.51 -2.59
N TYR A 21 -11.14 2.94 -1.35
CA TYR A 21 -10.19 3.98 -0.98
C TYR A 21 -9.46 3.54 0.29
N SER A 22 -8.16 3.82 0.35
CA SER A 22 -7.41 3.78 1.59
C SER A 22 -7.23 5.21 2.09
N VAL A 23 -7.59 5.41 3.35
CA VAL A 23 -7.50 6.69 4.04
C VAL A 23 -6.42 6.58 5.11
N TYR A 24 -5.60 7.62 5.19
CA TYR A 24 -4.53 7.76 6.17
C TYR A 24 -4.71 9.07 6.91
N TYR A 25 -4.51 9.07 8.22
CA TYR A 25 -4.52 10.27 9.03
C TYR A 25 -3.25 10.33 9.86
N ASP A 26 -2.51 11.43 9.71
CA ASP A 26 -1.32 11.75 10.47
C ASP A 26 -1.72 12.51 11.74
N TYR A 27 -1.57 11.88 12.91
CA TYR A 27 -1.92 12.49 14.19
C TYR A 27 -1.04 13.69 14.54
N ARG A 28 0.21 13.73 14.06
CA ARG A 28 1.13 14.83 14.38
C ARG A 28 0.82 16.08 13.59
N ASN A 29 0.54 15.92 12.30
CA ASN A 29 0.28 17.04 11.39
C ASN A 29 -1.22 17.36 11.26
N HIS A 30 -2.08 16.61 11.93
CA HIS A 30 -3.54 16.70 11.84
C HIS A 30 -4.05 16.67 10.39
N LYS A 31 -3.42 15.85 9.55
CA LYS A 31 -3.65 15.86 8.10
C LYS A 31 -4.14 14.50 7.60
N GLY A 32 -5.23 14.53 6.82
CA GLY A 32 -5.80 13.38 6.15
C GLY A 32 -5.32 13.25 4.71
N TYR A 33 -5.10 12.01 4.28
CA TYR A 33 -4.74 11.63 2.92
C TYR A 33 -5.70 10.53 2.46
N LYS A 34 -6.11 10.58 1.20
CA LYS A 34 -6.97 9.58 0.58
C LYS A 34 -6.37 9.20 -0.76
N SER A 35 -6.30 7.91 -1.06
CA SER A 35 -6.09 7.50 -2.44
C SER A 35 -6.90 6.25 -2.79
N LYS A 36 -7.17 6.14 -4.09
CA LYS A 36 -8.05 5.12 -4.67
C LYS A 36 -7.36 3.77 -4.57
N GLN A 37 -8.09 2.76 -4.10
CA GLN A 37 -7.64 1.38 -4.18
C GLN A 37 -7.82 0.87 -5.61
N TYR A 38 -6.83 0.11 -6.06
CA TYR A 38 -6.93 -0.65 -7.30
C TYR A 38 -7.41 -2.06 -6.94
N SER A 39 -8.23 -2.66 -7.80
CA SER A 39 -8.82 -3.99 -7.56
C SER A 39 -7.78 -5.08 -7.29
N ARG A 40 -6.59 -4.93 -7.89
CA ARG A 40 -5.42 -5.81 -7.73
C ARG A 40 -4.40 -5.28 -6.71
N GLY A 41 -4.69 -4.15 -6.06
CA GLY A 41 -3.69 -3.39 -5.31
C GLY A 41 -2.59 -2.84 -6.21
N ASN A 42 -1.71 -2.04 -5.62
CA ASN A 42 -0.44 -1.68 -6.23
C ASN A 42 0.60 -1.47 -5.13
N VAL A 43 1.82 -1.16 -5.51
CA VAL A 43 2.92 -1.10 -4.54
C VAL A 43 2.91 0.19 -3.69
N LEU A 44 2.10 1.19 -4.09
CA LEU A 44 1.82 2.38 -3.27
C LEU A 44 0.60 2.20 -2.36
N MET A 45 -0.28 1.29 -2.72
CA MET A 45 -1.58 0.98 -2.12
C MET A 45 -1.80 -0.52 -2.18
N PRO A 46 -1.02 -1.28 -1.40
CA PRO A 46 -1.15 -2.73 -1.38
C PRO A 46 -2.55 -3.10 -0.93
N GLY A 47 -3.22 -3.93 -1.73
CA GLY A 47 -4.68 -4.10 -1.70
C GLY A 47 -5.22 -4.67 -0.39
N ARG A 48 -4.35 -5.14 0.52
CA ARG A 48 -4.73 -5.68 1.83
C ARG A 48 -3.66 -5.43 2.88
N PHE A 49 -3.94 -4.50 3.77
CA PHE A 49 -3.18 -4.30 4.99
C PHE A 49 -3.18 -5.57 5.87
N LEU A 50 -2.03 -5.90 6.46
CA LEU A 50 -1.83 -7.08 7.30
C LEU A 50 -1.76 -6.75 8.77
N THR A 51 -0.84 -5.86 9.16
CA THR A 51 -0.56 -5.53 10.58
C THR A 51 0.28 -4.27 10.69
N THR A 52 0.40 -3.72 11.89
CA THR A 52 1.37 -2.65 12.20
C THR A 52 2.62 -3.25 12.86
N THR A 53 3.78 -2.66 12.64
CA THR A 53 5.01 -2.96 13.39
C THR A 53 5.90 -1.73 13.47
N SER A 54 6.39 -1.38 14.67
CA SER A 54 7.34 -0.27 14.86
C SER A 54 6.91 1.05 14.18
N ASP A 55 5.66 1.48 14.35
CA ASP A 55 5.02 2.63 13.68
C ASP A 55 4.96 2.56 12.14
N ALA A 56 5.28 1.40 11.56
CA ALA A 56 5.07 1.10 10.15
C ALA A 56 3.80 0.28 9.95
N PHE A 57 3.22 0.49 8.79
CA PHE A 57 2.14 -0.31 8.24
C PHE A 57 2.75 -1.43 7.39
N VAL A 58 2.28 -2.65 7.59
CA VAL A 58 2.67 -3.83 6.83
C VAL A 58 1.51 -4.24 5.95
N SER A 59 1.80 -4.42 4.68
CA SER A 59 0.84 -4.87 3.69
C SER A 59 1.57 -5.71 2.64
N TYR A 60 0.83 -6.24 1.66
CA TYR A 60 1.44 -7.08 0.63
C TYR A 60 0.86 -6.82 -0.76
N VAL A 61 1.66 -7.14 -1.76
CA VAL A 61 1.27 -7.21 -3.16
C VAL A 61 1.66 -8.57 -3.71
N THR A 62 0.83 -9.17 -4.56
CA THR A 62 1.22 -10.43 -5.20
C THR A 62 2.40 -10.18 -6.14
N ALA A 63 3.22 -11.20 -6.39
CA ALA A 63 4.32 -11.08 -7.35
C ALA A 63 3.83 -10.68 -8.75
N TYR A 64 2.73 -11.28 -9.19
CA TYR A 64 2.03 -10.92 -10.42
C TYR A 64 1.62 -9.43 -10.46
N ASP A 65 1.00 -8.89 -9.40
CA ASP A 65 0.59 -7.48 -9.34
C ASP A 65 1.76 -6.50 -9.19
N PHE A 66 2.88 -6.97 -8.63
CA PHE A 66 4.11 -6.20 -8.53
C PHE A 66 4.77 -5.99 -9.89
N ILE A 67 4.81 -7.04 -10.71
CA ILE A 67 5.33 -7.01 -12.08
C ILE A 67 4.34 -6.27 -13.01
N HIS A 68 3.05 -6.63 -12.93
CA HIS A 68 2.00 -6.13 -13.82
C HIS A 68 1.13 -5.10 -13.12
N GLN A 69 1.66 -3.90 -12.92
CA GLN A 69 0.95 -2.82 -12.25
C GLN A 69 -0.36 -2.47 -12.98
N PRO A 70 -1.45 -2.18 -12.26
CA PRO A 70 -2.71 -1.74 -12.88
C PRO A 70 -2.53 -0.46 -13.70
N GLU A 71 -3.27 -0.37 -14.81
CA GLU A 71 -3.31 0.86 -15.62
C GLU A 71 -3.71 2.08 -14.77
N GLY A 72 -3.01 3.20 -14.99
CA GLY A 72 -3.22 4.43 -14.25
C GLY A 72 -2.65 4.42 -12.82
N CYS A 73 -1.90 3.38 -12.43
CA CYS A 73 -1.03 3.48 -11.26
C CYS A 73 0.16 4.42 -11.57
N ILE A 74 0.51 5.27 -10.60
CA ILE A 74 1.75 6.04 -10.68
C ILE A 74 2.90 5.07 -10.43
N ASP A 75 3.64 4.73 -11.49
CA ASP A 75 4.87 3.98 -11.32
C ASP A 75 5.87 4.88 -10.59
N VAL A 76 6.28 4.47 -9.40
CA VAL A 76 7.36 5.15 -8.70
C VAL A 76 8.63 4.50 -9.17
N ASP A 77 9.33 5.18 -10.07
CA ASP A 77 10.64 4.77 -10.55
C ASP A 77 11.65 4.88 -9.40
N ARG A 78 11.63 3.86 -8.54
CA ARG A 78 12.63 3.65 -7.48
C ARG A 78 13.60 2.59 -8.00
N PRO A 79 14.91 2.85 -8.01
CA PRO A 79 15.90 1.87 -8.45
C PRO A 79 15.73 0.50 -7.78
N LEU A 80 15.47 0.48 -6.47
CA LEU A 80 15.21 -0.74 -5.71
C LEU A 80 14.03 -1.56 -6.25
N TRP A 81 12.97 -0.88 -6.72
CA TRP A 81 11.77 -1.55 -7.21
C TRP A 81 11.96 -2.10 -8.62
N ARG A 82 12.74 -1.40 -9.45
CA ARG A 82 13.11 -1.90 -10.77
C ARG A 82 13.96 -3.17 -10.64
N ASP A 83 15.00 -3.11 -9.81
CA ASP A 83 15.90 -4.24 -9.57
C ASP A 83 15.15 -5.45 -8.98
N LEU A 84 14.17 -5.22 -8.09
CA LEU A 84 13.34 -6.27 -7.54
C LEU A 84 12.42 -6.86 -8.61
N ARG A 85 11.74 -6.03 -9.42
CA ARG A 85 10.85 -6.47 -10.50
C ARG A 85 11.57 -7.34 -11.53
N GLU A 86 12.82 -7.00 -11.87
CA GLU A 86 13.64 -7.78 -12.81
C GLU A 86 13.99 -9.19 -12.29
N ARG A 87 13.87 -9.43 -10.98
CA ARG A 87 14.22 -10.70 -10.33
C ARG A 87 13.02 -11.48 -9.81
N THR A 88 11.84 -10.87 -9.77
CA THR A 88 10.60 -11.51 -9.33
C THR A 88 9.99 -12.33 -10.47
N MET A 89 9.56 -13.56 -10.17
CA MET A 89 8.75 -14.40 -11.05
C MET A 89 7.26 -14.31 -10.68
N GLU A 90 6.36 -14.54 -11.62
CA GLU A 90 4.91 -14.35 -11.40
C GLU A 90 4.34 -15.24 -10.28
N ASP A 91 4.94 -16.41 -10.06
CA ASP A 91 4.56 -17.40 -9.07
C ASP A 91 5.31 -17.27 -7.72
N ASP A 92 6.16 -16.25 -7.58
CA ASP A 92 6.81 -15.95 -6.32
C ASP A 92 5.81 -15.63 -5.20
N ASN A 93 6.27 -15.83 -3.97
CA ASN A 93 5.52 -15.41 -2.79
C ASN A 93 5.22 -13.90 -2.82
N PRO A 94 4.12 -13.47 -2.16
CA PRO A 94 3.79 -12.05 -2.08
C PRO A 94 4.93 -11.21 -1.49
N ILE A 95 5.12 -10.03 -2.06
CA ILE A 95 6.12 -9.06 -1.60
C ILE A 95 5.50 -8.25 -0.48
N LEU A 96 6.17 -8.27 0.69
CA LEU A 96 5.78 -7.47 1.84
C LEU A 96 6.24 -6.03 1.66
N LEU A 97 5.33 -5.10 1.90
CA LEU A 97 5.56 -3.67 1.86
C LEU A 97 5.46 -3.12 3.27
N LEU A 98 6.57 -2.56 3.73
CA LEU A 98 6.65 -1.81 4.97
C LEU A 98 6.69 -0.33 4.63
N TYR A 99 5.69 0.42 5.07
CA TYR A 99 5.62 1.86 4.82
C TYR A 99 5.22 2.61 6.09
N TYR A 100 5.78 3.81 6.23
CA TYR A 100 5.51 4.73 7.32
C TYR A 100 5.42 6.15 6.75
N VAL A 101 4.71 7.04 7.43
CA VAL A 101 4.73 8.45 7.05
C VAL A 101 6.06 9.03 7.53
N ARG A 102 6.87 9.50 6.57
CA ARG A 102 8.16 10.09 6.89
C ARG A 102 7.94 11.41 7.64
N LYS A 103 8.68 11.61 8.74
CA LYS A 103 8.77 12.89 9.47
C LYS A 103 9.30 13.99 8.56
#